data_AF-A0AAN5I647-F1
#
_entry.id   AF-A0AAN5I647-F1
#
_cell.length_a   1.000
_cell.length_b   1.000
_cell.length_c   1.000
_cell.angle_alpha   90.00
_cell.angle_beta   90.00
_cell.angle_gamma   90.00
#
_symmetry.space_group_name_H-M   'P 1'
#
loop_
_entity.id
_entity.type
_entity.pdbx_description
1 polymer ?
#
loop_
_entity_poly.entity_id
_entity_poly.type
_entity_poly.pdbx_seq_one_letter_code
_entity_poly.pdbx_strand_id
1 'polypeptide(L)'
;MKSLILLAALLTVVASYCSIINGVVTESGYPPRPLTNGEKSQLKAYEQQWNQWGAQFARYMQGKASMPTAPVMPCFCHSCT
;
A
#
# COMPACT_ATOMS: atom_id res chain seq x y z
N MET A 1 -40.34 34.98 -14.23
CA MET A 1 -39.06 34.54 -14.83
C MET A 1 -38.41 33.58 -13.84
N LYS A 2 -38.37 32.28 -14.14
CA LYS A 2 -37.92 31.21 -13.23
C LYS A 2 -36.42 30.97 -13.44
N SER A 3 -35.61 31.31 -12.44
CA SER A 3 -34.17 31.03 -12.42
C SER A 3 -33.92 29.53 -12.27
N LEU A 4 -33.32 28.92 -13.29
CA LEU A 4 -32.76 27.57 -13.23
C LEU A 4 -31.30 27.68 -12.78
N ILE A 5 -31.05 27.41 -11.50
CA ILE A 5 -29.69 27.23 -10.98
C ILE A 5 -29.35 25.76 -11.21
N LEU A 6 -28.50 25.49 -12.21
CA LEU A 6 -27.87 24.18 -12.36
C LEU A 6 -26.77 24.03 -11.28
N LEU A 7 -27.01 23.21 -10.26
CA LEU A 7 -25.93 22.68 -9.44
C LEU A 7 -25.20 21.58 -10.23
N ALA A 8 -24.03 21.89 -10.75
CA ALA A 8 -23.07 20.88 -11.18
C ALA A 8 -22.46 20.24 -9.93
N ALA A 9 -22.82 18.98 -9.67
CA ALA A 9 -22.16 18.18 -8.64
C ALA A 9 -20.70 17.92 -9.07
N LEU A 10 -19.75 18.48 -8.32
CA LEU A 10 -18.32 18.22 -8.52
C LEU A 10 -18.03 16.80 -8.03
N LEU A 11 -18.10 15.82 -8.92
CA LEU A 11 -17.59 14.46 -8.68
C LEU A 11 -16.06 14.53 -8.68
N THR A 12 -15.46 14.81 -7.52
CA THR A 12 -14.03 14.62 -7.33
C THR A 12 -13.75 13.13 -7.30
N VAL A 13 -13.09 12.62 -8.36
CA VAL A 13 -12.51 11.27 -8.34
C VAL A 13 -11.36 11.31 -7.34
N VAL A 14 -11.65 10.98 -6.08
CA VAL A 14 -10.61 10.84 -5.06
C VAL A 14 -9.88 9.54 -5.37
N ALA A 15 -8.69 9.64 -5.95
CA ALA A 15 -7.84 8.46 -6.14
C ALA A 15 -7.61 7.81 -4.77
N SER A 16 -7.98 6.54 -4.63
CA SER A 16 -7.77 5.77 -3.41
C SER A 16 -6.27 5.66 -3.17
N TYR A 17 -5.78 6.24 -2.07
CA TYR A 17 -4.41 6.05 -1.60
C TYR A 17 -4.42 5.39 -0.23
N CYS A 18 -3.39 4.59 0.02
CA CYS A 18 -3.10 4.02 1.33
C CYS A 18 -1.57 3.97 1.50
N SER A 19 -1.06 4.56 2.59
CA SER A 19 0.37 4.65 2.84
C SER A 19 0.69 4.61 4.32
N ILE A 20 1.96 4.32 4.62
CA ILE A 20 2.50 4.40 5.98
C ILE A 20 3.53 5.52 6.01
N ILE A 21 3.31 6.51 6.87
CA ILE A 21 4.23 7.62 7.11
C ILE A 21 4.50 7.69 8.61
N ASN A 22 5.75 7.55 9.04
CA ASN A 22 6.16 7.58 10.45
C ASN A 22 5.33 6.64 11.37
N GLY A 23 4.98 5.45 10.86
CA GLY A 23 4.20 4.46 11.61
C GLY A 23 2.69 4.74 11.70
N VAL A 24 2.20 5.73 10.95
CA VAL A 24 0.78 6.08 10.83
C VAL A 24 0.27 5.62 9.45
N VAL A 25 -0.80 4.83 9.46
CA VAL A 25 -1.55 4.48 8.26
C VAL A 25 -2.42 5.67 7.88
N THR A 26 -2.27 6.13 6.65
CA THR A 26 -3.11 7.17 6.05
C THR A 26 -3.81 6.57 4.84
N GLU A 27 -5.14 6.62 4.82
CA GLU A 27 -5.97 5.99 3.80
C GLU A 27 -7.11 6.93 3.40
N SER A 28 -7.42 6.98 2.10
CA SER A 28 -8.53 7.79 1.59
C SER A 28 -9.86 7.39 2.24
N GLY A 29 -10.56 8.37 2.81
CA GLY A 29 -11.87 8.15 3.42
C GLY A 29 -11.84 7.59 4.85
N TYR A 30 -10.66 7.38 5.43
CA TYR A 30 -10.49 6.91 6.80
C TYR A 30 -9.62 7.88 7.61
N PRO A 31 -9.90 8.05 8.92
CA PRO A 31 -9.03 8.84 9.78
C PRO A 31 -7.64 8.18 9.89
N PRO A 32 -6.54 8.95 9.89
CA PRO A 32 -5.21 8.40 10.12
C PRO A 32 -5.15 7.66 11.46
N ARG A 33 -4.47 6.52 11.47
CA ARG A 33 -4.34 5.68 12.67
C ARG A 33 -2.93 5.13 12.83
N PRO A 34 -2.46 4.89 14.06
CA PRO A 34 -1.21 4.17 14.25
C PRO A 34 -1.34 2.74 13.72
N LEU A 35 -0.22 2.18 13.28
CA LEU A 35 -0.11 0.74 13.06
C LEU A 35 -0.37 -0.02 14.36
N THR A 36 -1.16 -1.08 14.28
CA THR A 36 -1.32 -2.07 15.34
C THR A 36 -0.03 -2.88 15.54
N ASN A 37 0.10 -3.57 16.67
CA ASN A 37 1.25 -4.46 16.92
C ASN A 37 1.31 -5.65 15.95
N GLY A 38 0.15 -6.12 15.48
CA GLY A 38 0.06 -7.14 14.45
C GLY A 38 0.62 -6.66 13.11
N GLU A 39 0.17 -5.49 12.65
CA GLU A 39 0.64 -4.90 11.39
C GLU A 39 2.14 -4.57 11.44
N LYS A 40 2.66 -4.06 12.56
CA LYS A 40 4.11 -3.86 12.77
C LYS A 40 4.90 -5.15 12.62
N SER A 41 4.41 -6.24 13.20
CA SER A 41 5.05 -7.56 13.10
C SER A 41 5.04 -8.07 11.66
N GLN A 42 3.94 -7.88 10.93
CA GLN A 42 3.84 -8.26 9.51
C GLN A 42 4.78 -7.43 8.63
N LEU A 43 4.89 -6.12 8.86
CA LEU A 43 5.84 -5.26 8.14
C LEU A 43 7.29 -5.66 8.38
N LYS A 44 7.64 -6.02 9.62
CA LYS A 44 8.97 -6.54 9.94
C LYS A 44 9.27 -7.84 9.19
N ALA A 45 8.29 -8.75 9.11
CA ALA A 45 8.45 -9.99 8.33
C ALA A 45 8.60 -9.69 6.83
N TYR A 46 7.83 -8.74 6.31
CA TYR A 46 7.91 -8.30 4.91
C TYR A 46 9.27 -7.68 4.56
N GLU A 47 9.84 -6.86 5.45
CA GLU A 47 11.20 -6.31 5.30
C GLU A 47 12.25 -7.43 5.23
N GLN A 48 12.14 -8.46 6.08
CA GLN A 48 13.02 -9.62 6.03
C GLN A 48 12.89 -10.40 4.72
N GLN A 49 11.67 -10.55 4.21
CA GLN A 49 11.44 -11.20 2.91
C GLN A 49 12.08 -10.41 1.77
N TRP A 50 12.02 -9.07 1.79
CA TRP A 50 12.71 -8.23 0.81
C TRP A 50 14.22 -8.38 0.83
N ASN A 51 14.82 -8.45 2.02
CA ASN A 51 16.25 -8.68 2.17
C ASN A 51 16.68 -10.02 1.54
N GLN A 52 15.88 -11.08 1.77
CA GLN A 52 16.13 -12.38 1.16
C GLN A 52 15.91 -12.37 -0.35
N TRP A 53 14.82 -11.73 -0.81
CA TRP A 53 14.51 -11.59 -2.22
C TRP A 53 15.62 -10.87 -2.98
N GLY A 54 16.17 -9.78 -2.43
CA GLY A 54 17.26 -9.03 -3.06
C GLY A 54 18.50 -9.89 -3.32
N ALA A 55 18.87 -10.75 -2.37
CA ALA A 55 19.98 -11.69 -2.54
C ALA A 55 19.68 -12.75 -3.62
N GLN A 56 18.46 -13.28 -3.65
CA GLN A 56 18.04 -14.26 -4.67
C GLN A 56 17.96 -13.62 -6.07
N PHE A 57 17.45 -12.39 -6.14
CA PHE A 57 17.33 -11.63 -7.38
C PHE A 57 18.71 -11.30 -7.95
N ALA A 58 19.68 -10.95 -7.11
CA ALA A 58 21.07 -10.77 -7.53
C ALA A 58 21.65 -12.04 -8.17
N ARG A 59 21.30 -13.24 -7.67
CA ARG A 59 21.72 -14.52 -8.30
C ARG A 59 21.01 -14.77 -9.62
N TYR A 60 19.72 -14.42 -9.73
CA TYR A 60 18.97 -14.47 -10.98
C TYR A 60 19.61 -13.57 -12.06
N MET A 61 19.97 -12.33 -11.71
CA MET A 61 20.64 -11.39 -12.63
C MET A 61 22.01 -11.89 -13.12
N GLN A 62 22.66 -12.79 -12.39
CA GLN A 62 23.90 -13.45 -12.80
C GLN A 62 23.68 -14.73 -13.63
N GLY A 63 22.43 -15.11 -13.91
CA GLY A 63 22.08 -16.37 -14.58
C GLY A 63 22.30 -17.62 -13.73
N LYS A 64 22.40 -17.47 -12.40
CA LYS A 64 22.75 -18.57 -11.47
C LYS A 64 21.55 -19.15 -10.70
N ALA A 65 20.35 -18.62 -10.93
CA ALA A 65 19.11 -19.03 -10.27
C ALA A 65 17.90 -18.67 -11.14
N SER A 66 16.74 -19.24 -10.83
CA SER A 66 15.45 -18.81 -11.38
C SER A 66 14.98 -17.49 -10.76
N MET A 67 14.05 -16.81 -11.42
CA MET A 67 13.44 -15.59 -10.88
C MET A 67 12.74 -15.90 -9.54
N PRO A 68 13.10 -15.20 -8.44
CA PRO A 68 12.49 -15.43 -7.14
C PRO A 68 11.09 -14.81 -7.05
N THR A 69 10.21 -15.45 -6.28
CA THR A 69 8.87 -14.94 -5.98
C THR A 69 8.98 -13.65 -5.18
N ALA A 70 8.36 -12.57 -5.67
CA ALA A 70 8.33 -11.29 -4.97
C ALA A 70 7.63 -11.39 -3.61
N PRO A 71 8.12 -10.71 -2.56
CA PRO A 71 7.43 -10.61 -1.28
C PRO A 71 6.03 -10.02 -1.45
N VAL A 72 5.07 -10.52 -0.67
CA VAL A 72 3.68 -10.03 -0.69
C VAL A 72 3.50 -8.94 0.34
N MET A 73 3.07 -7.75 -0.08
CA MET A 73 2.86 -6.62 0.81
C MET A 73 1.74 -6.94 1.82
N PRO A 74 1.97 -6.77 3.14
CA PRO A 74 0.92 -6.93 4.13
C PRO A 74 -0.23 -5.97 3.92
N CYS A 75 -1.45 -6.44 4.22
CA CYS A 75 -2.65 -5.62 4.20
C CYS A 75 -2.75 -4.79 5.48
N PHE A 76 -2.61 -3.48 5.36
CA PHE A 76 -2.80 -2.50 6.45
C PHE A 76 -3.89 -1.46 6.13
N CYS A 77 -4.43 -1.51 4.93
CA CYS A 77 -5.54 -0.67 4.47
C CYS A 77 -6.87 -1.36 4.79
N HIS A 78 -7.97 -0.61 4.87
CA HIS A 78 -9.29 -1.21 5.01
C HIS A 78 -9.71 -1.95 3.73
N SER A 79 -9.27 -1.47 2.57
CA SER A 79 -9.46 -2.16 1.29
C SER A 79 -8.13 -2.69 0.78
N CYS A 80 -7.99 -4.02 0.78
CA CYS A 80 -6.89 -4.73 0.14
C CYS A 80 -7.48 -5.54 -1.00
N THR A 81 -7.38 -4.99 -2.22
CA THR A 81 -7.78 -5.65 -3.46
C THR A 81 -6.58 -6.22 -4.17
#